data_AF-A0A0B3ANM1-F1
#
_entry.id   AF-A0A0B3ANM1-F1
#
_cell.length_a   1.000
_cell.length_b   1.000
_cell.length_c   1.000
_cell.angle_alpha   90.00
_cell.angle_beta   90.00
_cell.angle_gamma   90.00
#
_symmetry.space_group_name_H-M   'P 1'
#
loop_
_entity.id
_entity.type
_entity.pdbx_description
1 polymer ?
#
loop_
_entity_poly.entity_id
_entity_poly.type
_entity_poly.pdbx_seq_one_letter_code
_entity_poly.pdbx_strand_id
1 'polypeptide(L)'
;MKVLNQLPKKAVAILPLIAVFILVGVVASRTTPVGAQQDPKQTRIESLTKKLQDAIADAQKNGEFTTDRHGEKVYAGETATRMEQLHKEVSEEINELQARPAAERAVTVNALNQWNDSFLYKVSGQPRQNVRYIRQVGGIQNFKKDGVEVYVSEDYAYQVDVATNKVLDAYIRPKEVGEPKEFMDMTPRYDSAQLEQMAKDVIASQNLGVDLDKLTLEKGQKIGTYFFTWQGENGKSLQVAFTQGGQLIGYTNAGFFDNL
;
A
#
# COMPACT_ATOMS: atom_id res chain seq x y z
N MET A 1 9.38 2.82 -49.23
CA MET A 1 8.30 3.49 -48.49
C MET A 1 7.23 2.45 -48.16
N LYS A 2 7.12 2.04 -46.89
CA LYS A 2 5.99 1.26 -46.38
C LYS A 2 5.31 2.10 -45.31
N VAL A 3 4.02 2.28 -45.52
CA VAL A 3 3.13 3.17 -44.76
C VAL A 3 3.04 2.66 -43.32
N LEU A 4 3.60 3.42 -42.37
CA LEU A 4 3.25 3.27 -40.96
C LEU A 4 1.82 3.81 -40.82
N ASN A 5 0.85 2.91 -40.63
CA ASN A 5 -0.46 3.30 -40.15
C ASN A 5 -0.29 3.87 -38.75
N GLN A 6 -0.40 5.20 -38.66
CA GLN A 6 -0.55 5.93 -37.41
C GLN A 6 -1.89 5.51 -36.79
N LEU A 7 -1.84 4.72 -35.73
CA LEU A 7 -3.01 4.54 -34.87
C LEU A 7 -3.34 5.90 -34.21
N PRO A 8 -4.61 6.31 -34.18
CA PRO A 8 -5.01 7.58 -33.57
C PRO A 8 -4.69 7.56 -32.07
N LYS A 9 -4.20 8.69 -31.56
CA LYS A 9 -3.85 8.97 -30.15
C LYS A 9 -5.09 8.93 -29.23
N LYS A 10 -5.74 7.77 -29.10
CA LYS A 10 -6.58 7.44 -27.95
C LYS A 10 -5.71 6.58 -27.05
N ALA A 11 -5.58 6.95 -25.78
CA ALA A 11 -4.82 6.17 -24.81
C ALA A 11 -5.34 4.72 -24.83
N VAL A 12 -4.53 3.78 -25.31
CA VAL A 12 -4.87 2.36 -25.30
C VAL A 12 -4.62 1.90 -23.88
N ALA A 13 -5.69 1.70 -23.10
CA ALA A 13 -5.59 1.00 -21.83
C ALA A 13 -5.14 -0.43 -22.13
N ILE A 14 -3.97 -0.80 -21.62
CA ILE A 14 -3.39 -2.13 -21.76
C ILE A 14 -3.36 -2.72 -20.35
N LEU A 15 -4.14 -3.77 -20.13
CA LEU A 15 -4.24 -4.43 -18.83
C LEU A 15 -3.70 -5.86 -18.94
N PRO A 16 -2.69 -6.25 -18.13
CA PRO A 16 -2.16 -7.61 -18.17
C PRO A 16 -3.25 -8.63 -17.86
N LEU A 17 -3.29 -9.76 -18.59
CA LEU A 17 -4.22 -10.87 -18.31
C LEU A 17 -4.13 -11.38 -16.85
N ILE A 18 -2.99 -11.14 -16.18
CA ILE A 18 -2.68 -11.55 -14.81
C ILE A 18 -3.04 -10.46 -13.78
N ALA A 19 -3.20 -9.19 -14.17
CA ALA A 19 -3.43 -8.08 -13.23
C ALA A 19 -4.79 -8.17 -12.48
N VAL A 20 -5.68 -9.07 -12.90
CA VAL A 20 -6.97 -9.33 -12.24
C VAL A 20 -6.86 -10.38 -11.12
N PHE A 21 -5.69 -11.00 -10.91
CA PHE A 21 -5.50 -12.08 -9.93
C PHE A 21 -4.94 -11.64 -8.57
N ILE A 22 -4.48 -10.39 -8.42
CA ILE A 22 -3.76 -9.95 -7.22
C ILE A 22 -4.67 -9.04 -6.40
N LEU A 23 -5.05 -9.49 -5.20
CA LEU A 23 -5.76 -8.79 -4.10
C LEU A 23 -7.26 -9.02 -3.95
N VAL A 24 -7.69 -10.29 -3.89
CA VAL A 24 -8.70 -10.63 -2.88
C VAL A 24 -8.01 -11.58 -1.91
N GLY A 25 -7.42 -10.99 -0.86
CA GLY A 25 -6.98 -11.76 0.29
C GLY A 25 -8.23 -12.34 0.95
N VAL A 26 -8.68 -13.49 0.46
CA VAL A 26 -9.66 -14.31 1.16
C VAL A 26 -8.97 -14.70 2.46
N VAL A 27 -9.28 -13.98 3.53
CA VAL A 27 -8.99 -14.45 4.89
C VAL A 27 -9.62 -15.83 4.94
N ALA A 28 -8.79 -16.87 4.97
CA ALA A 28 -9.24 -18.25 5.06
C ALA A 28 -10.04 -18.37 6.37
N SER A 29 -11.36 -18.25 6.27
CA SER A 29 -12.26 -18.39 7.39
C SER A 29 -12.14 -19.84 7.85
N ARG A 30 -11.74 -19.97 9.13
CA ARG A 30 -11.74 -21.22 9.90
C ARG A 30 -12.98 -22.03 9.53
N THR A 31 -12.77 -23.29 9.17
CA THR A 31 -13.81 -24.28 8.83
C THR A 31 -15.00 -24.15 9.79
N THR A 32 -16.10 -23.54 9.32
CA THR A 32 -17.34 -23.51 10.06
C THR A 32 -17.96 -24.91 10.03
N PRO A 33 -18.40 -25.45 11.18
CA PRO A 33 -19.02 -26.76 11.25
C PRO A 33 -20.32 -26.77 10.43
N VAL A 34 -20.59 -27.91 9.79
CA VAL A 34 -21.78 -28.18 8.97
C VAL A 34 -23.03 -27.90 9.81
N GLY A 35 -23.73 -26.79 9.53
CA GLY A 35 -24.93 -26.36 10.25
C GLY A 35 -25.00 -24.87 10.60
N ALA A 36 -23.93 -24.09 10.44
CA ALA A 36 -23.98 -22.65 10.64
C ALA A 36 -24.63 -21.93 9.44
N GLN A 37 -25.58 -21.05 9.70
CA GLN A 37 -26.16 -20.14 8.71
C GLN A 37 -25.02 -19.33 8.06
N GLN A 38 -24.87 -19.45 6.74
CA GLN A 38 -23.79 -18.84 5.97
C GLN A 38 -23.83 -17.32 6.19
N ASP A 39 -22.70 -16.74 6.62
CA ASP A 39 -22.58 -15.29 6.89
C ASP A 39 -23.00 -14.49 5.64
N PRO A 40 -24.01 -13.61 5.71
CA PRO A 40 -24.44 -12.79 4.58
C PRO A 40 -23.30 -12.01 3.91
N LYS A 41 -22.30 -11.57 4.69
CA LYS A 41 -21.11 -10.90 4.13
C LYS A 41 -20.28 -11.86 3.29
N GLN A 42 -20.03 -13.06 3.80
CA GLN A 42 -19.26 -14.09 3.09
C GLN A 42 -19.96 -14.51 1.79
N THR A 43 -21.27 -14.72 1.83
CA THR A 43 -22.08 -15.01 0.63
C THR A 43 -21.98 -13.88 -0.41
N ARG A 44 -21.96 -12.62 0.03
CA ARG A 44 -21.81 -11.47 -0.88
C ARG A 44 -20.41 -11.42 -1.50
N ILE A 45 -19.36 -11.64 -0.72
CA ILE A 45 -17.97 -11.70 -1.21
C ILE A 45 -17.80 -12.81 -2.25
N GLU A 46 -18.37 -14.00 -1.99
CA GLU A 46 -18.35 -15.12 -2.93
C GLU A 46 -19.07 -14.77 -4.24
N SER A 47 -20.24 -14.11 -4.15
CA SER A 47 -20.98 -13.64 -5.32
C SER A 47 -20.21 -12.62 -6.16
N LEU A 48 -19.55 -11.66 -5.52
CA LEU A 48 -18.73 -10.65 -6.20
C LEU A 48 -17.49 -11.27 -6.86
N THR A 49 -16.84 -12.19 -6.16
CA THR A 49 -15.69 -12.95 -6.70
C THR A 49 -16.10 -13.75 -7.93
N LYS A 50 -17.25 -14.43 -7.86
CA LYS A 50 -17.82 -15.17 -9.00
C LYS A 50 -18.15 -14.25 -10.17
N LYS A 51 -18.76 -13.09 -9.93
CA LYS A 51 -19.04 -12.07 -10.96
C LYS A 51 -17.77 -11.67 -11.72
N LEU A 52 -16.67 -11.43 -10.99
CA LEU A 52 -15.39 -11.07 -11.60
C LEU A 52 -14.81 -12.25 -12.40
N GLN A 53 -14.83 -13.47 -11.85
CA GLN A 53 -14.35 -14.68 -12.53
C GLN A 53 -15.11 -14.97 -13.83
N ASP A 54 -16.44 -14.88 -13.80
CA ASP A 54 -17.29 -15.12 -14.97
C ASP A 54 -17.02 -14.05 -16.05
N ALA A 55 -16.79 -12.80 -15.67
CA ALA A 55 -16.41 -11.72 -16.59
C ALA A 55 -15.02 -11.89 -17.20
N ILE A 56 -14.04 -12.38 -16.41
CA ILE A 56 -12.71 -12.74 -16.93
C ILE A 56 -12.84 -13.85 -17.98
N ALA A 57 -13.61 -14.90 -17.68
CA ALA A 57 -13.80 -16.02 -18.60
C ALA A 57 -14.47 -15.58 -19.91
N ASP A 58 -15.46 -14.69 -19.84
CA ASP A 58 -16.08 -14.09 -21.02
C ASP A 58 -15.07 -13.23 -21.81
N ALA A 59 -14.33 -12.35 -21.14
CA ALA A 59 -13.32 -11.50 -21.77
C ALA A 59 -12.20 -12.33 -22.44
N GLN A 60 -11.78 -13.44 -21.83
CA GLN A 60 -10.80 -14.37 -22.41
C GLN A 60 -11.28 -14.97 -23.74
N LYS A 61 -12.58 -15.24 -23.86
CA LYS A 61 -13.18 -15.88 -25.03
C LYS A 61 -13.60 -14.88 -26.11
N ASN A 62 -14.17 -13.75 -25.69
CA ASN A 62 -14.91 -12.83 -26.55
C ASN A 62 -14.33 -11.41 -26.57
N GLY A 63 -13.29 -11.14 -25.79
CA GLY A 63 -12.73 -9.80 -25.61
C GLY A 63 -11.74 -9.35 -26.69
N GLU A 64 -11.44 -8.06 -26.64
CA GLU A 64 -10.40 -7.42 -27.44
C GLU A 64 -9.03 -7.60 -26.80
N PHE A 65 -8.03 -7.91 -27.62
CA PHE A 65 -6.66 -8.13 -27.17
C PHE A 65 -5.66 -7.39 -28.05
N THR A 66 -4.55 -7.03 -27.46
CA THR A 66 -3.35 -6.61 -28.16
C THR A 66 -2.13 -7.34 -27.60
N THR A 67 -0.96 -7.02 -28.12
CA THR A 67 0.32 -7.45 -27.61
C THR A 67 1.03 -6.27 -26.96
N ASP A 68 1.55 -6.47 -25.76
CA ASP A 68 2.34 -5.44 -25.08
C ASP A 68 3.76 -5.33 -25.65
N ARG A 69 4.60 -4.46 -25.07
CA ARG A 69 5.99 -4.26 -25.51
C ARG A 69 6.90 -5.48 -25.30
N HIS A 70 6.46 -6.46 -24.51
CA HIS A 70 7.18 -7.69 -24.20
C HIS A 70 6.70 -8.90 -25.02
N GLY A 71 5.70 -8.72 -25.90
CA GLY A 71 5.14 -9.82 -26.67
C GLY A 71 3.98 -10.54 -25.97
N GLU A 72 3.50 -10.05 -24.83
CA GLU A 72 2.46 -10.68 -24.04
C GLU A 72 1.06 -10.27 -24.50
N LYS A 73 0.13 -11.22 -24.51
CA LYS A 73 -1.29 -10.97 -24.82
C LYS A 73 -1.92 -10.23 -23.64
N VAL A 74 -2.59 -9.12 -23.92
CA VAL A 74 -3.16 -8.22 -22.91
C VAL A 74 -4.52 -7.72 -23.37
N TYR A 75 -5.43 -7.42 -22.44
CA TYR A 75 -6.72 -6.84 -22.81
C TYR A 75 -6.51 -5.46 -23.44
N ALA A 76 -7.33 -5.13 -24.43
CA ALA A 76 -7.28 -3.85 -25.14
C ALA A 76 -8.68 -3.23 -25.27
N GLY A 77 -8.71 -1.98 -25.72
CA GLY A 77 -9.95 -1.31 -26.13
C GLY A 77 -10.99 -1.26 -25.01
N GLU A 78 -12.25 -1.50 -25.36
CA GLU A 78 -13.36 -1.48 -24.41
C GLU A 78 -13.31 -2.64 -23.41
N THR A 79 -12.72 -3.77 -23.80
CA THR A 79 -12.50 -4.91 -22.89
C THR A 79 -11.58 -4.53 -21.73
N ALA A 80 -10.45 -3.86 -22.01
CA ALA A 80 -9.53 -3.43 -20.96
C ALA A 80 -10.22 -2.48 -19.96
N THR A 81 -10.87 -1.42 -20.46
CA THR A 81 -11.57 -0.43 -19.62
C THR A 81 -12.66 -1.07 -18.76
N ARG A 82 -13.46 -1.97 -19.35
CA ARG A 82 -14.54 -2.67 -18.62
C ARG A 82 -14.00 -3.61 -17.55
N MET A 83 -12.93 -4.35 -17.83
CA MET A 83 -12.32 -5.25 -16.85
C MET A 83 -11.64 -4.49 -15.72
N GLU A 84 -10.99 -3.36 -16.01
CA GLU A 84 -10.41 -2.47 -15.01
C GLU A 84 -11.49 -1.91 -14.06
N GLN A 85 -12.56 -1.37 -14.64
CA GLN A 85 -13.67 -0.80 -13.87
C GLN A 85 -14.37 -1.87 -13.03
N LEU A 86 -14.66 -3.05 -13.60
CA LEU A 86 -15.28 -4.15 -12.86
C LEU A 86 -14.40 -4.64 -11.71
N HIS A 87 -13.09 -4.79 -11.95
CA HIS A 87 -12.14 -5.17 -10.91
C HIS A 87 -12.16 -4.15 -9.77
N LYS A 88 -12.08 -2.85 -10.10
CA LYS A 88 -12.13 -1.76 -9.12
C LYS A 88 -13.41 -1.81 -8.28
N GLU A 89 -14.58 -1.88 -8.92
CA GLU A 89 -15.88 -1.93 -8.22
C GLU A 89 -15.98 -3.14 -7.29
N VAL A 90 -15.60 -4.32 -7.77
CA VAL A 90 -15.64 -5.56 -6.99
C VAL A 90 -14.67 -5.48 -5.81
N SER A 91 -13.45 -5.00 -6.03
CA SER A 91 -12.47 -4.82 -4.96
C SER A 91 -12.94 -3.82 -3.92
N GLU A 92 -13.48 -2.66 -4.33
CA GLU A 92 -14.02 -1.65 -3.40
C GLU A 92 -15.15 -2.22 -2.53
N GLU A 93 -16.09 -2.97 -3.12
CA GLU A 93 -17.20 -3.56 -2.38
C GLU A 93 -16.72 -4.66 -1.41
N ILE A 94 -15.82 -5.54 -1.84
CA ILE A 94 -15.23 -6.56 -0.96
C ILE A 94 -14.46 -5.91 0.20
N ASN A 95 -13.67 -4.87 -0.09
CA ASN A 95 -12.91 -4.16 0.93
C ASN A 95 -13.83 -3.53 1.98
N GLU A 96 -14.94 -2.92 1.58
CA GLU A 96 -15.90 -2.34 2.55
C GLU A 96 -16.63 -3.42 3.36
N LEU A 97 -16.95 -4.58 2.76
CA LEU A 97 -17.56 -5.70 3.49
C LEU A 97 -16.63 -6.27 4.57
N GLN A 98 -15.33 -6.31 4.28
CA GLN A 98 -14.28 -6.79 5.17
C GLN A 98 -13.78 -5.72 6.16
N ALA A 99 -14.01 -4.44 5.87
CA ALA A 99 -13.54 -3.33 6.70
C ALA A 99 -14.06 -3.40 8.14
N ARG A 100 -13.21 -2.97 9.09
CA ARG A 100 -13.65 -2.68 10.45
C ARG A 100 -14.70 -1.57 10.48
N PRO A 101 -15.52 -1.49 11.53
CA PRO A 101 -16.49 -0.40 11.71
C PRO A 101 -15.85 0.97 11.50
N ALA A 102 -16.60 1.89 10.87
CA ALA A 102 -16.10 3.23 10.52
C ALA A 102 -15.54 4.00 11.74
N ALA A 103 -16.16 3.83 12.91
CA ALA A 103 -15.69 4.44 14.16
C ALA A 103 -14.28 3.95 14.56
N GLU A 104 -14.01 2.67 14.40
CA GLU A 104 -12.68 2.11 14.70
C GLU A 104 -11.64 2.56 13.67
N ARG A 105 -12.01 2.60 12.38
CA ARG A 105 -11.15 3.12 11.32
C ARG A 105 -10.82 4.60 11.54
N ALA A 106 -11.76 5.39 12.04
CA ALA A 106 -11.55 6.81 12.33
C ALA A 106 -10.48 7.05 13.39
N VAL A 107 -10.35 6.16 14.39
CA VAL A 107 -9.26 6.22 15.38
C VAL A 107 -7.90 6.08 14.68
N THR A 108 -7.76 5.11 13.78
CA THR A 108 -6.53 4.89 13.01
C THR A 108 -6.22 6.07 12.09
N VAL A 109 -7.22 6.60 11.38
CA VAL A 109 -7.07 7.78 10.52
C VAL A 109 -6.58 8.99 11.32
N ASN A 110 -7.14 9.21 12.52
CA ASN A 110 -6.73 10.33 13.38
C ASN A 110 -5.29 10.15 13.87
N ALA A 111 -4.90 8.94 14.28
CA ALA A 111 -3.52 8.65 14.71
C ALA A 111 -2.51 8.86 13.57
N LEU A 112 -2.82 8.41 12.35
CA LEU A 112 -1.97 8.63 11.18
C LEU A 112 -1.88 10.12 10.81
N ASN A 113 -2.98 10.87 10.86
CA ASN A 113 -2.95 12.30 10.61
C ASN A 113 -2.06 13.04 11.65
N GLN A 114 -2.14 12.68 12.93
CA GLN A 114 -1.27 13.25 13.98
C GLN A 114 0.21 12.90 13.75
N TRP A 115 0.48 11.67 13.32
CA TRP A 115 1.84 11.23 12.98
C TRP A 115 2.38 12.01 11.77
N ASN A 116 1.56 12.23 10.74
CA ASN A 116 1.89 13.06 9.59
C ASN A 116 2.18 14.51 9.99
N ASP A 117 1.35 15.10 10.87
CA ASP A 117 1.56 16.44 11.44
C ASP A 117 2.91 16.54 12.17
N SER A 118 3.36 15.46 12.80
CA SER A 118 4.61 15.42 13.56
C SER A 118 5.86 15.21 12.68
N PHE A 119 5.77 14.43 11.61
CA PHE A 119 6.95 13.96 10.88
C PHE A 119 6.98 14.29 9.38
N LEU A 120 5.83 14.49 8.74
CA LEU A 120 5.77 14.76 7.29
C LEU A 120 5.80 16.24 6.95
N TYR A 121 5.08 17.12 7.66
CA TYR A 121 5.00 18.53 7.27
C TYR A 121 6.06 19.40 7.93
N LYS A 122 7.24 19.43 7.30
CA LYS A 122 8.35 20.28 7.78
C LYS A 122 8.56 21.54 6.94
N VAL A 123 7.84 21.68 5.83
CA VAL A 123 8.04 22.76 4.87
C VAL A 123 6.76 23.33 4.27
N SER A 124 6.83 24.59 3.87
CA SER A 124 5.74 25.27 3.17
C SER A 124 5.55 24.67 1.76
N GLY A 125 4.30 24.56 1.32
CA GLY A 125 3.94 24.06 -0.01
C GLY A 125 3.76 22.54 -0.11
N GLN A 126 4.05 21.79 0.95
CA GLN A 126 3.74 20.35 0.99
C GLN A 126 2.21 20.14 1.07
N PRO A 127 1.62 19.32 0.19
CA PRO A 127 0.18 19.09 0.21
C PRO A 127 -0.23 18.34 1.47
N ARG A 128 -1.41 18.67 1.99
CA ARG A 128 -1.99 17.98 3.15
C ARG A 128 -2.23 16.51 2.83
N GLN A 129 -1.45 15.66 3.47
CA GLN A 129 -1.54 14.21 3.57
C GLN A 129 -2.76 13.75 4.39
N ASN A 130 -3.97 14.12 3.93
CA ASN A 130 -5.21 13.66 4.55
C ASN A 130 -5.35 12.15 4.33
N VAL A 131 -5.36 11.40 5.42
CA VAL A 131 -5.39 9.94 5.39
C VAL A 131 -6.80 9.42 5.15
N ARG A 132 -6.92 8.41 4.27
CA ARG A 132 -8.14 7.64 4.04
C ARG A 132 -7.85 6.13 4.04
N TYR A 133 -8.84 5.36 4.45
CA TYR A 133 -8.82 3.90 4.39
C TYR A 133 -8.91 3.40 2.95
N ILE A 134 -8.19 2.32 2.63
CA ILE A 134 -8.28 1.63 1.34
C ILE A 134 -8.82 0.21 1.50
N ARG A 135 -8.15 -0.63 2.31
CA ARG A 135 -8.51 -2.05 2.42
C ARG A 135 -7.89 -2.72 3.63
N GLN A 136 -8.37 -3.92 3.95
CA GLN A 136 -7.68 -4.87 4.81
C GLN A 136 -6.87 -5.84 3.95
N VAL A 137 -5.72 -6.30 4.46
CA VAL A 137 -4.92 -7.36 3.85
C VAL A 137 -4.73 -8.48 4.86
N GLY A 138 -4.91 -9.72 4.38
CA GLY A 138 -4.81 -10.93 5.20
C GLY A 138 -3.38 -11.32 5.61
N GLY A 139 -2.39 -10.52 5.23
CA GLY A 139 -0.99 -10.71 5.54
C GLY A 139 -0.11 -9.95 4.55
N ILE A 140 1.09 -9.58 4.97
CA ILE A 140 2.11 -8.99 4.10
C ILE A 140 3.32 -9.90 4.14
N GLN A 141 3.92 -10.19 2.99
CA GLN A 141 5.00 -11.18 2.86
C GLN A 141 6.19 -10.93 3.80
N ASN A 142 6.40 -9.68 4.23
CA ASN A 142 7.48 -9.26 5.14
C ASN A 142 7.07 -9.15 6.61
N PHE A 143 5.78 -9.30 6.93
CA PHE A 143 5.25 -9.18 8.29
C PHE A 143 4.42 -10.43 8.57
N LYS A 144 4.82 -11.24 9.54
CA LYS A 144 4.08 -12.45 9.96
C LYS A 144 2.85 -12.06 10.79
N LYS A 145 2.01 -11.17 10.25
CA LYS A 145 0.90 -10.53 10.95
C LYS A 145 -0.38 -10.61 10.13
N ASP A 146 -1.39 -11.22 10.73
CA ASP A 146 -2.76 -11.18 10.25
C ASP A 146 -3.41 -9.87 10.70
N GLY A 147 -4.40 -9.40 9.94
CA GLY A 147 -5.16 -8.20 10.32
C GLY A 147 -4.36 -6.91 10.13
N VAL A 148 -3.87 -6.66 8.92
CA VAL A 148 -3.26 -5.39 8.57
C VAL A 148 -4.21 -4.59 7.71
N GLU A 149 -4.33 -3.30 7.98
CA GLU A 149 -5.10 -2.36 7.15
C GLU A 149 -4.17 -1.43 6.38
N VAL A 150 -4.57 -1.14 5.15
CA VAL A 150 -3.87 -0.23 4.25
C VAL A 150 -4.63 1.08 4.19
N TYR A 151 -3.90 2.16 4.45
CA TYR A 151 -4.36 3.54 4.34
C TYR A 151 -3.50 4.27 3.34
N VAL A 152 -4.02 5.35 2.76
CA VAL A 152 -3.25 6.23 1.89
C VAL A 152 -3.53 7.68 2.23
N SER A 153 -2.57 8.53 1.95
CA SER A 153 -2.73 9.96 1.81
C SER A 153 -2.41 10.38 0.37
N GLU A 154 -2.24 11.68 0.14
CA GLU A 154 -1.87 12.21 -1.17
C GLU A 154 -0.62 11.50 -1.73
N ASP A 155 0.47 11.47 -0.97
CA ASP A 155 1.78 10.95 -1.42
C ASP A 155 2.22 9.66 -0.75
N TYR A 156 1.54 9.20 0.31
CA TYR A 156 2.00 8.06 1.12
C TYR A 156 0.98 6.93 1.17
N ALA A 157 1.48 5.72 1.35
CA ALA A 157 0.72 4.57 1.79
C ALA A 157 1.22 4.12 3.16
N TYR A 158 0.31 3.59 3.96
CA TYR A 158 0.57 3.11 5.32
C TYR A 158 -0.01 1.72 5.46
N GLN A 159 0.75 0.83 6.09
CA GLN A 159 0.29 -0.47 6.56
C GLN A 159 0.23 -0.39 8.09
N VAL A 160 -0.94 -0.69 8.65
CA VAL A 160 -1.22 -0.52 10.07
C VAL A 160 -1.72 -1.82 10.66
N ASP A 161 -1.13 -2.21 11.78
CA ASP A 161 -1.64 -3.30 12.59
C ASP A 161 -2.95 -2.89 13.28
N VAL A 162 -4.04 -3.61 12.99
CA VAL A 162 -5.36 -3.28 13.55
C VAL A 162 -5.45 -3.51 15.05
N ALA A 163 -4.64 -4.41 15.62
CA ALA A 163 -4.69 -4.72 17.04
C ALA A 163 -4.11 -3.57 17.88
N THR A 164 -3.06 -2.92 17.39
CA THR A 164 -2.32 -1.89 18.13
C THR A 164 -2.50 -0.48 17.56
N ASN A 165 -3.07 -0.35 16.36
CA ASN A 165 -3.12 0.87 15.55
C ASN A 165 -1.73 1.47 15.24
N LYS A 166 -0.70 0.63 15.24
CA LYS A 166 0.68 1.05 15.01
C LYS A 166 1.08 0.88 13.55
N VAL A 167 1.93 1.80 13.08
CA VAL A 167 2.43 1.78 11.72
C VAL A 167 3.44 0.63 11.60
N LEU A 168 3.17 -0.30 10.69
CA LEU A 168 4.10 -1.35 10.28
C LEU A 168 5.01 -0.88 9.16
N ASP A 169 4.43 -0.16 8.21
CA ASP A 169 5.13 0.35 7.04
C ASP A 169 4.51 1.69 6.61
N ALA A 170 5.33 2.62 6.19
CA ALA A 170 4.92 3.88 5.59
C ALA A 170 5.92 4.25 4.49
N TYR A 171 5.42 4.52 3.28
CA TYR A 171 6.28 4.79 2.12
C TYR A 171 5.59 5.71 1.13
N ILE A 172 6.38 6.38 0.29
CA ILE A 172 5.87 7.13 -0.86
C ILE A 172 5.12 6.17 -1.79
N ARG A 173 3.82 6.37 -1.95
CA ARG A 173 3.01 5.46 -2.76
C ARG A 173 3.26 5.67 -4.26
N PRO A 174 3.13 4.61 -5.06
CA PRO A 174 2.99 4.77 -6.50
C PRO A 174 1.82 5.70 -6.83
N LYS A 175 2.03 6.56 -7.84
CA LYS A 175 1.02 7.44 -8.39
C LYS A 175 0.34 6.78 -9.58
N GLU A 176 -0.98 6.91 -9.64
CA GLU A 176 -1.79 6.48 -10.78
C GLU A 176 -1.57 7.43 -11.97
N VAL A 177 -1.92 6.96 -13.17
CA VAL A 177 -1.82 7.78 -14.38
C VAL A 177 -2.69 9.03 -14.25
N GLY A 178 -2.07 10.20 -14.40
CA GLY A 178 -2.73 11.50 -14.30
C GLY A 178 -2.70 12.12 -12.91
N GLU A 179 -2.24 11.40 -11.89
CA GLU A 179 -1.96 12.02 -10.58
C GLU A 179 -0.69 12.90 -10.66
N PRO A 180 -0.64 14.00 -9.89
CA PRO A 180 0.59 14.76 -9.70
C PRO A 180 1.70 13.87 -9.14
N LYS A 181 2.94 14.16 -9.55
CA LYS A 181 4.12 13.55 -8.92
C LYS A 181 4.13 13.87 -7.42
N GLU A 182 4.69 12.94 -6.66
CA GLU A 182 4.90 13.10 -5.23
C GLU A 182 5.66 14.39 -4.91
N PHE A 183 5.28 15.03 -3.81
CA PHE A 183 6.08 16.10 -3.25
C PHE A 183 7.36 15.50 -2.65
N MET A 184 8.53 15.98 -3.11
CA MET A 184 9.82 15.57 -2.57
C MET A 184 10.72 16.78 -2.37
N ASP A 185 11.03 17.07 -1.10
CA ASP A 185 11.87 18.19 -0.71
C ASP A 185 13.32 17.76 -0.52
N MET A 186 14.14 18.13 -1.51
CA MET A 186 15.57 17.82 -1.55
C MET A 186 16.44 19.00 -1.12
N THR A 187 15.88 20.05 -0.51
CA THR A 187 16.68 21.19 -0.06
C THR A 187 17.58 20.77 1.10
N PRO A 188 18.92 20.88 1.01
CA PRO A 188 19.79 20.47 2.12
C PRO A 188 19.55 21.36 3.35
N ARG A 189 19.08 20.77 4.45
CA ARG A 189 18.88 21.47 5.73
C ARG A 189 19.45 20.73 6.93
N TYR A 190 19.50 19.41 6.84
CA TYR A 190 19.92 18.56 7.94
C TYR A 190 21.14 17.74 7.54
N ASP A 191 22.05 17.57 8.48
CA ASP A 191 23.14 16.61 8.36
C ASP A 191 22.71 15.20 8.78
N SER A 192 23.58 14.22 8.58
CA SER A 192 23.28 12.82 8.90
C SER A 192 23.00 12.57 10.39
N ALA A 193 23.60 13.34 11.31
CA ALA A 193 23.41 13.13 12.75
C ALA A 193 22.05 13.68 13.20
N GLN A 194 21.66 14.83 12.67
CA GLN A 194 20.33 15.40 12.88
C GLN A 194 19.24 14.48 12.33
N LEU A 195 19.42 13.95 11.12
CA LEU A 195 18.48 13.01 10.51
C LEU A 195 18.42 11.66 11.26
N GLU A 196 19.54 11.19 11.82
CA GLU A 196 19.53 10.00 12.69
C GLU A 196 18.69 10.25 13.93
N GLN A 197 18.83 11.41 14.57
CA GLN A 197 18.00 11.75 15.74
C GLN A 197 16.52 11.82 15.37
N MET A 198 16.17 12.45 14.24
CA MET A 198 14.81 12.46 13.73
C MET A 198 14.28 11.05 13.48
N ALA A 199 15.12 10.13 12.99
CA ALA A 199 14.75 8.73 12.80
C ALA A 199 14.48 8.01 14.12
N LYS A 200 15.28 8.27 15.16
CA LYS A 200 15.02 7.78 16.52
C LYS A 200 13.68 8.31 17.06
N ASP A 201 13.36 9.58 16.82
CA ASP A 201 12.10 10.18 17.26
C ASP A 201 10.88 9.56 16.54
N VAL A 202 11.00 9.26 15.25
CA VAL A 202 9.97 8.51 14.48
C VAL A 202 9.72 7.15 15.12
N ILE A 203 10.78 6.39 15.42
CA ILE A 203 10.66 5.07 16.05
C ILE A 203 10.05 5.18 17.45
N ALA A 204 10.52 6.13 18.25
CA ALA A 204 10.03 6.36 19.61
C ALA A 204 8.53 6.68 19.64
N SER A 205 8.01 7.40 18.64
CA SER A 205 6.57 7.70 18.53
C SER A 205 5.69 6.45 18.44
N GLN A 206 6.24 5.33 17.96
CA GLN A 206 5.52 4.07 17.88
C GLN A 206 5.47 3.33 19.21
N ASN A 207 6.26 3.75 20.21
CA ASN A 207 6.33 3.15 21.56
C ASN A 207 6.50 1.62 21.50
N LEU A 208 7.51 1.17 20.76
CA LEU A 208 7.73 -0.25 20.49
C LEU A 208 8.28 -1.03 21.70
N GLY A 209 8.69 -0.34 22.78
CA GLY A 209 9.45 -0.93 23.88
C GLY A 209 10.84 -1.43 23.47
N VAL A 210 11.35 -0.97 22.32
CA VAL A 210 12.67 -1.36 21.78
C VAL A 210 13.74 -0.39 22.25
N ASP A 211 14.83 -0.95 22.74
CA ASP A 211 16.05 -0.23 23.11
C ASP A 211 17.00 -0.19 21.89
N LEU A 212 17.04 0.95 21.20
CA LEU A 212 17.81 1.10 19.96
C LEU A 212 19.32 0.98 20.16
N ASP A 213 19.82 1.20 21.38
CA ASP A 213 21.25 1.11 21.69
C ASP A 213 21.73 -0.35 21.76
N LYS A 214 20.80 -1.31 21.83
CA LYS A 214 21.08 -2.75 21.74
C LYS A 214 21.03 -3.30 20.32
N LEU A 215 20.67 -2.46 19.35
CA LEU A 215 20.58 -2.84 17.95
C LEU A 215 21.81 -2.37 17.18
N THR A 216 22.10 -3.03 16.06
CA THR A 216 23.19 -2.60 15.18
C THR A 216 22.66 -1.56 14.20
N LEU A 217 23.18 -0.34 14.26
CA LEU A 217 22.82 0.73 13.33
C LEU A 217 23.65 0.68 12.05
N GLU A 218 22.97 0.50 10.92
CA GLU A 218 23.50 0.66 9.57
C GLU A 218 23.02 1.98 8.97
N LYS A 219 23.94 2.75 8.38
CA LYS A 219 23.65 4.02 7.72
C LYS A 219 23.92 3.90 6.22
N GLY A 220 22.95 4.31 5.42
CA GLY A 220 23.06 4.39 3.97
C GLY A 220 22.76 5.80 3.46
N GLN A 221 23.33 6.17 2.32
CA GLN A 221 23.01 7.43 1.66
C GLN A 221 22.96 7.23 0.14
N LYS A 222 21.96 7.82 -0.51
CA LYS A 222 21.83 7.82 -1.97
C LYS A 222 21.14 9.10 -2.44
N ILE A 223 21.80 9.87 -3.31
CA ILE A 223 21.24 11.06 -3.99
C ILE A 223 20.48 11.98 -2.99
N GLY A 224 21.15 12.44 -1.94
CA GLY A 224 20.53 13.33 -0.95
C GLY A 224 19.45 12.69 -0.08
N THR A 225 19.32 11.37 -0.08
CA THR A 225 18.45 10.59 0.82
C THR A 225 19.31 9.78 1.78
N TYR A 226 18.90 9.72 3.04
CA TYR A 226 19.57 9.01 4.12
C TYR A 226 18.69 7.88 4.63
N PHE A 227 19.29 6.74 4.91
CA PHE A 227 18.65 5.53 5.39
C PHE A 227 19.31 5.13 6.71
N PHE A 228 18.50 4.91 7.74
CA PHE A 228 18.94 4.45 9.05
C PHE A 228 18.22 3.14 9.34
N THR A 229 18.99 2.05 9.47
CA THR A 229 18.44 0.73 9.74
C THR A 229 19.03 0.18 11.03
N TRP A 230 18.19 -0.09 12.02
CA TRP A 230 18.55 -0.79 13.24
C TRP A 230 18.23 -2.27 13.09
N GLN A 231 19.28 -3.09 13.02
CA GLN A 231 19.19 -4.53 12.89
C GLN A 231 19.11 -5.18 14.29
N GLY A 232 18.12 -6.05 14.47
CA GLY A 232 17.97 -6.90 15.64
C GLY A 232 18.17 -8.38 15.32
N GLU A 233 17.98 -9.21 16.33
CA GLU A 233 18.06 -10.66 16.18
C GLU A 233 16.93 -11.22 15.31
N ASN A 234 17.14 -12.43 14.77
CA ASN A 234 16.13 -13.20 14.02
C ASN A 234 15.56 -12.46 12.80
N GLY A 235 16.35 -11.56 12.20
CA GLY A 235 15.95 -10.79 11.02
C GLY A 235 14.97 -9.66 11.30
N LYS A 236 14.80 -9.26 12.57
CA LYS A 236 14.01 -8.08 12.92
C LYS A 236 14.78 -6.80 12.54
N SER A 237 14.09 -5.82 11.99
CA SER A 237 14.72 -4.54 11.63
C SER A 237 13.75 -3.35 11.75
N LEU A 238 14.29 -2.21 12.16
CA LEU A 238 13.61 -0.91 12.06
C LEU A 238 14.35 -0.06 11.04
N GLN A 239 13.66 0.38 10.00
CA GLN A 239 14.24 1.24 8.98
C GLN A 239 13.48 2.57 8.93
N VAL A 240 14.23 3.67 8.82
CA VAL A 240 13.70 5.01 8.58
C VAL A 240 14.51 5.66 7.46
N ALA A 241 13.83 6.35 6.54
CA ALA A 241 14.46 7.05 5.44
C ALA A 241 13.97 8.51 5.34
N PHE A 242 14.92 9.43 5.17
CA PHE A 242 14.67 10.86 5.04
C PHE A 242 15.35 11.42 3.80
N THR A 243 14.74 12.44 3.18
CA THR A 243 15.49 13.35 2.31
C THR A 243 16.44 14.22 3.15
N GLN A 244 17.42 14.86 2.51
CA GLN A 244 18.30 15.86 3.12
C GLN A 244 17.55 17.13 3.59
N GLY A 245 16.30 17.29 3.14
CA GLY A 245 15.37 18.29 3.64
C GLY A 245 14.63 17.88 4.91
N GLY A 246 14.82 16.65 5.39
CA GLY A 246 14.16 16.14 6.59
C GLY A 246 12.72 15.67 6.35
N GLN A 247 12.32 15.47 5.10
CA GLN A 247 11.05 14.83 4.78
C GLN A 247 11.17 13.33 4.95
N LEU A 248 10.33 12.73 5.80
CA LEU A 248 10.27 11.27 5.98
C LEU A 248 9.69 10.65 4.71
N ILE A 249 10.41 9.74 4.07
CA ILE A 249 9.98 9.07 2.82
C ILE A 249 9.71 7.58 3.01
N GLY A 250 10.17 7.02 4.13
CA GLY A 250 10.06 5.60 4.41
C GLY A 250 10.19 5.31 5.91
N TYR A 251 9.34 4.43 6.43
CA TYR A 251 9.47 3.82 7.74
C TYR A 251 8.99 2.38 7.66
N THR A 252 9.76 1.43 8.19
CA THR A 252 9.40 0.02 8.20
C THR A 252 9.77 -0.61 9.54
N ASN A 253 8.84 -1.34 10.14
CA ASN A 253 9.05 -2.18 11.31
C ASN A 253 8.84 -3.65 10.99
N ALA A 254 9.93 -4.32 10.63
CA ALA A 254 9.93 -5.77 10.45
C ALA A 254 10.12 -6.47 11.81
N GLY A 255 9.02 -6.92 12.41
CA GLY A 255 9.02 -7.95 13.47
C GLY A 255 9.19 -7.46 14.92
N PHE A 256 9.27 -6.16 15.19
CA PHE A 256 9.29 -5.65 16.58
C PHE A 256 7.90 -5.51 17.21
N PHE A 257 6.81 -5.54 16.43
CA PHE A 257 5.45 -5.62 16.97
C PHE A 257 4.99 -7.03 17.33
N ASP A 258 5.75 -8.07 16.98
CA ASP A 258 5.34 -9.47 17.20
C ASP A 258 5.46 -9.88 18.69
N ASN A 259 6.03 -9.01 19.53
CA ASN A 259 6.30 -9.26 20.95
C ASN A 259 5.48 -8.36 21.91
N LEU A 260 4.54 -7.56 21.39
CA LEU A 260 3.62 -6.71 22.17
C LEU A 260 2.23 -7.35 22.22
#